data_AF-A0A183CQY4-F1
#
_entry.id   AF-A0A183CQY4-F1
#
_cell.length_a   1.000
_cell.length_b   1.000
_cell.length_c   1.000
_cell.angle_alpha   90.00
_cell.angle_beta   90.00
_cell.angle_gamma   90.00
#
_symmetry.space_group_name_H-M   'P 1'
#
loop_
_entity.id
_entity.type
_entity.pdbx_description
1 polymer ?
#
loop_
_entity_poly.entity_id
_entity_poly.type
_entity_poly.pdbx_seq_one_letter_code
_entity_poly.pdbx_strand_id
1 'polypeptide(L)'
;MEEKKIARRDLGTDGSFGGGKQRTKANKRPVIFVHGLTGLASDVNGIRRLFREKGGYKDGELYATTNGGGLKTVLRDSMKCDHVKK
;
A
#
# COMPACT_ATOMS: atom_id res chain seq x y z
N MET A 1 -11.81 19.40 -0.05
CA MET A 1 -10.97 18.76 -1.08
C MET A 1 -10.68 17.34 -0.63
N GLU A 2 -11.46 16.39 -1.12
CA GLU A 2 -11.50 15.02 -0.60
C GLU A 2 -10.91 14.04 -1.63
N GLU A 3 -9.58 13.92 -1.62
CA GLU A 3 -8.85 12.78 -2.18
C GLU A 3 -8.18 11.96 -1.07
N LYS A 4 -8.83 11.83 0.10
CA LYS A 4 -8.47 10.87 1.16
C LYS A 4 -8.85 9.43 0.78
N LYS A 5 -8.46 8.97 -0.40
CA LYS A 5 -8.64 7.58 -0.84
C LYS A 5 -7.39 6.77 -0.50
N ILE A 6 -7.55 5.47 -0.19
CA ILE A 6 -6.46 4.51 0.07
C ILE A 6 -5.32 4.61 -0.95
N ALA A 7 -5.56 5.06 -2.18
CA ALA A 7 -4.51 5.19 -3.20
C ALA A 7 -3.40 6.21 -2.86
N ARG A 8 -3.65 7.20 -2.00
CA ARG A 8 -2.66 8.21 -1.52
C ARG A 8 -1.76 8.77 -2.61
N ARG A 9 -2.37 9.21 -3.71
CA ARG A 9 -1.66 9.77 -4.87
C ARG A 9 -0.92 11.06 -4.53
N ASP A 10 -1.31 11.74 -3.46
CA ASP A 10 -0.66 12.91 -2.88
C ASP A 10 0.79 12.65 -2.45
N LEU A 11 1.15 11.40 -2.15
CA LEU A 11 2.49 11.02 -1.71
C LEU A 11 3.39 10.46 -2.84
N GLY A 12 2.92 10.46 -4.09
CA GLY A 12 3.69 9.94 -5.21
C GLY A 12 4.13 8.48 -5.00
N THR A 13 5.43 8.20 -5.11
CA THR A 13 6.00 6.85 -4.96
C THR A 13 5.90 6.29 -3.53
N ASP A 14 5.68 7.15 -2.54
CA ASP A 14 5.53 6.78 -1.13
C ASP A 14 4.07 6.54 -0.73
N GLY A 15 3.13 6.71 -1.66
CA GLY A 15 1.70 6.56 -1.43
C GLY A 15 1.29 5.11 -1.25
N SER A 16 0.60 4.55 -2.22
CA SER A 16 0.13 3.17 -2.15
C SER A 16 0.51 2.42 -3.41
N PHE A 17 0.77 1.12 -3.28
CA PHE A 17 1.03 0.26 -4.42
C PHE A 17 0.13 -0.98 -4.38
N GLY A 18 0.13 -1.69 -5.51
CA GLY A 18 -0.76 -2.81 -5.75
C GLY A 18 -2.05 -2.33 -6.41
N GLY A 19 -2.92 -3.30 -6.70
CA GLY A 19 -4.03 -3.08 -7.60
C GLY A 19 -3.55 -3.06 -9.06
N GLY A 20 -4.04 -4.00 -9.85
CA GLY A 20 -3.82 -4.03 -11.29
C GLY A 20 -4.99 -3.40 -12.05
N LYS A 21 -4.76 -2.98 -13.29
CA LYS A 21 -5.86 -2.73 -14.27
C LYS A 21 -6.68 -3.99 -14.53
N GLN A 22 -6.12 -5.15 -14.22
CA GLN A 22 -6.64 -6.45 -14.59
C GLN A 22 -7.44 -7.06 -13.44
N ARG A 23 -8.68 -7.45 -13.75
CA ARG A 23 -9.40 -8.54 -13.08
C ARG A 23 -8.76 -9.90 -13.38
N THR A 24 -7.44 -9.97 -13.55
CA THR A 24 -6.76 -11.27 -13.71
C THR A 24 -6.83 -11.97 -12.37
N LYS A 25 -7.33 -13.19 -12.39
CA LYS A 25 -7.37 -14.08 -11.23
C LYS A 25 -5.95 -14.11 -10.62
N ALA A 26 -5.83 -13.77 -9.34
CA ALA A 26 -4.58 -13.93 -8.63
C ALA A 26 -4.20 -15.42 -8.67
N ASN A 27 -2.96 -15.71 -9.03
CA ASN A 27 -2.43 -17.06 -9.06
C ASN A 27 -1.94 -17.49 -7.67
N LYS A 28 -1.64 -16.51 -6.82
CA LYS A 28 -1.22 -16.68 -5.43
C LYS A 28 -2.16 -15.94 -4.49
N ARG A 29 -2.08 -16.27 -3.20
CA ARG A 29 -2.82 -15.55 -2.16
C ARG A 29 -2.32 -14.10 -2.10
N PRO A 30 -3.20 -13.09 -2.17
CA PRO A 30 -2.83 -11.69 -1.99
C PRO A 30 -2.04 -11.45 -0.70
N VAL A 31 -1.03 -10.59 -0.77
CA VAL A 31 -0.22 -10.17 0.38
C VAL A 31 -0.37 -8.67 0.58
N ILE A 32 -0.77 -8.29 1.79
CA ILE A 32 -0.88 -6.89 2.20
C ILE A 32 0.25 -6.61 3.18
N PHE A 33 1.14 -5.71 2.81
CA PHE A 33 2.19 -5.22 3.69
C PHE A 33 1.65 -4.06 4.54
N VAL A 34 1.96 -4.10 5.84
CA VAL A 34 1.58 -3.07 6.80
C VAL A 34 2.87 -2.43 7.32
N HIS A 35 3.03 -1.13 7.08
CA HIS A 35 4.17 -0.37 7.58
C HIS A 35 3.97 0.00 9.06
N GLY A 36 5.07 0.34 9.75
CA GLY A 36 5.04 0.81 11.14
C GLY A 36 4.55 2.26 11.29
N LEU A 37 4.47 2.74 12.53
CA LEU A 37 3.88 4.03 12.90
C LEU A 37 4.42 5.23 12.09
N THR A 38 5.73 5.30 11.86
CA THR A 38 6.38 6.39 11.10
C THR A 38 6.66 6.03 9.65
N GLY A 39 6.30 4.81 9.23
CA GLY A 39 6.66 4.26 7.94
C GLY A 39 5.74 4.68 6.81
N LEU A 40 6.17 4.33 5.60
CA LEU A 40 5.49 4.53 4.33
C LEU A 40 5.35 3.19 3.61
N ALA A 41 4.45 3.10 2.63
CA ALA A 41 4.36 1.92 1.78
C ALA A 41 5.68 1.65 1.04
N SER A 42 6.45 2.69 0.68
CA SER A 42 7.73 2.51 0.01
C SER A 42 8.80 1.81 0.86
N ASP A 43 8.68 1.84 2.20
CA ASP A 43 9.64 1.19 3.11
C ASP A 43 9.67 -0.34 2.94
N VAL A 44 8.56 -0.94 2.50
CA VAL A 44 8.49 -2.38 2.26
C VAL A 44 8.93 -2.80 0.85
N ASN A 45 9.44 -1.87 0.03
CA ASN A 45 9.85 -2.19 -1.35
C ASN A 45 10.94 -3.26 -1.42
N GLY A 46 11.85 -3.32 -0.44
CA GLY A 46 12.85 -4.39 -0.35
C GLY A 46 12.20 -5.77 -0.15
N ILE A 47 11.20 -5.85 0.73
CA ILE A 47 10.44 -7.09 0.97
C ILE A 47 9.60 -7.44 -0.26
N ARG A 48 8.90 -6.47 -0.85
CA ARG A 48 8.13 -6.62 -2.09
C ARG A 48 9.01 -7.20 -3.20
N ARG A 49 10.24 -6.71 -3.35
CA ARG A 49 11.21 -7.21 -4.33
C ARG A 49 11.50 -8.70 -4.12
N LEU A 50 11.72 -9.14 -2.87
CA LEU A 50 11.93 -10.55 -2.55
C LEU A 50 10.71 -11.42 -2.90
N PHE A 51 9.49 -10.95 -2.63
CA PHE A 51 8.27 -11.67 -3.02
C PHE A 51 8.17 -11.87 -4.54
N ARG A 52 8.57 -10.86 -5.33
CA ARG A 52 8.62 -11.01 -6.79
C ARG A 52 9.74 -11.93 -7.26
N GLU A 53 10.97 -11.66 -6.83
CA GLU A 53 12.17 -12.32 -7.36
C GLU A 53 12.33 -13.76 -6.86
N LYS A 54 11.91 -14.05 -5.63
CA LYS A 54 12.05 -15.38 -5.01
C LYS A 54 10.72 -16.11 -4.93
N GLY A 55 9.62 -15.39 -4.71
CA GLY A 55 8.28 -15.96 -4.53
C GLY A 55 7.46 -16.06 -5.81
N GLY A 56 7.88 -15.42 -6.91
CA GLY A 56 7.14 -15.39 -8.18
C GLY A 56 5.80 -14.64 -8.09
N TYR A 57 5.66 -13.71 -7.14
CA TYR A 57 4.47 -12.87 -7.02
C TYR A 57 4.43 -11.78 -8.09
N LYS A 58 3.22 -11.45 -8.54
CA LYS A 58 2.98 -10.34 -9.47
C LYS A 58 2.56 -9.09 -8.71
N ASP A 59 2.75 -7.92 -9.31
CA ASP A 59 2.36 -6.64 -8.70
C ASP A 59 0.85 -6.55 -8.42
N GLY A 60 0.03 -7.30 -9.15
CA GLY A 60 -1.41 -7.46 -8.88
C GLY A 60 -1.75 -8.34 -7.68
N GLU A 61 -0.77 -8.85 -6.94
CA GLU A 61 -0.93 -9.74 -5.78
C GLU A 61 -0.25 -9.18 -4.51
N LEU A 62 0.44 -8.04 -4.64
CA LEU A 62 1.21 -7.39 -3.58
C LEU A 62 0.69 -5.98 -3.36
N TYR A 63 0.30 -5.67 -2.12
CA TYR A 63 -0.41 -4.42 -1.81
C TYR A 63 0.19 -3.74 -0.58
N ALA A 64 0.20 -2.42 -0.58
CA ALA A 64 0.42 -1.63 0.62
C ALA A 64 -0.25 -0.27 0.45
N THR A 65 -0.62 0.34 1.57
CA THR A 65 -1.12 1.71 1.61
C THR A 65 -0.46 2.49 2.72
N THR A 66 -0.14 3.76 2.46
CA THR A 66 0.31 4.65 3.50
C THR A 66 -0.89 5.30 4.20
N ASN A 67 -1.09 5.01 5.48
CA ASN A 67 -2.25 5.53 6.22
C ASN A 67 -2.07 6.97 6.75
N GLY A 68 -0.86 7.53 6.62
CA GLY A 68 -0.52 8.91 6.96
C GLY A 68 0.60 9.48 6.08
N GLY A 69 1.28 10.56 6.47
CA GLY A 69 2.44 11.15 5.77
C GLY A 69 3.78 10.75 6.39
N GLY A 70 3.84 9.59 7.06
CA GLY A 70 5.01 9.14 7.82
C GLY A 70 5.26 9.99 9.08
N LEU A 71 6.53 10.20 9.44
CA LEU A 71 6.91 10.98 10.63
C LEU A 71 6.24 12.35 10.71
N LYS A 72 5.97 12.99 9.57
CA LYS A 72 5.38 14.34 9.49
C LYS A 72 3.96 14.42 10.04
N THR A 73 3.22 13.32 10.11
CA THR A 73 1.82 13.31 10.52
C THR A 73 1.50 12.24 11.56
N VAL A 74 2.52 11.66 12.19
CA VAL A 74 2.43 10.51 13.10
C VAL A 74 1.44 10.68 14.26
N LEU A 75 1.20 11.92 14.71
CA LEU A 75 0.25 12.26 15.77
C LEU A 75 -1.15 12.64 15.27
N ARG A 76 -1.35 12.75 13.95
CA ARG A 76 -2.55 13.35 13.33
C ARG A 76 -3.25 12.41 12.35
N ASP A 77 -2.55 11.42 11.81
CA ASP A 77 -3.11 10.51 10.82
C ASP A 77 -3.43 9.14 11.40
N SER A 78 -4.67 8.71 11.16
CA SER A 78 -5.17 7.38 11.44
C SER A 78 -5.96 6.89 10.22
N MET A 79 -5.94 5.57 9.96
CA MET A 79 -6.89 4.99 9.01
C MET A 79 -8.31 5.14 9.59
N LYS A 80 -9.20 5.80 8.85
CA LYS A 80 -10.62 5.92 9.20
C LYS A 80 -11.42 4.90 8.42
N CYS A 81 -12.54 4.42 8.99
CA CYS A 81 -13.43 3.49 8.31
C CYS A 81 -13.90 4.01 6.96
N ASP A 82 -14.14 5.32 6.84
CA ASP A 82 -14.59 5.95 5.58
C ASP A 82 -13.56 5.88 4.45
N HIS A 83 -12.30 5.61 4.76
CA HIS A 83 -11.26 5.39 3.75
C HIS A 83 -11.37 4.01 3.09
N VAL A 84 -12.01 3.04 3.77
CA VAL A 84 -12.16 1.66 3.32
C VAL A 84 -13.56 1.49 2.74
N LYS A 85 -13.66 1.02 1.49
CA LYS A 85 -14.96 0.68 0.92
C LYS A 85 -15.59 -0.46 1.73
N LYS A 86 -16.86 -0.27 2.10
CA LYS A 86 -17.72 -1.33 2.65
C LYS A 86 -18.01 -2.39 1.58
#